data_AF-A0A246GET6-F1
#
_entry.id   AF-A0A246GET6-F1
#
_cell.length_a   1.000
_cell.length_b   1.000
_cell.length_c   1.000
_cell.angle_alpha   90.00
_cell.angle_beta   90.00
_cell.angle_gamma   90.00
#
_symmetry.space_group_name_H-M   'P 1'
#
loop_
_entity.id
_entity.type
_entity.pdbx_description
1 polymer ?
#
loop_
_entity_poly.entity_id
_entity_poly.type
_entity_poly.pdbx_seq_one_letter_code
_entity_poly.pdbx_strand_id
1 'polypeptide(L)'
;GDFAKSTVGTITFGAISGGVGAELSGGNFWQGVVIGGIVSGLNHAAHAIEQKQSLDAFAKEKFGADYKTKYGVKSLKWGSQMKKGEVSGYSYDSKEMLIVGPKGAAGGITTTEGRVYISDIYKIYPNAFLEVTLGHELIHSYHHMKFGGNYNSSYSEFSAHQYSIDFSLKNSNIIDSSNLKFYQSEQARFKSDPKGQYNYHKVPGF
;
A
#
# COMPACT_ATOMS: atom_id res chain seq x y z
N GLY A 1 5.14 9.89 -26.96
CA GLY A 1 6.10 10.34 -25.94
C GLY A 1 5.49 11.53 -25.24
N ASP A 2 5.01 11.33 -24.02
CA ASP A 2 4.43 12.36 -23.13
C ASP A 2 4.50 11.91 -21.66
N PHE A 3 4.47 10.59 -21.42
CA PHE A 3 4.63 9.99 -20.09
C PHE A 3 5.90 10.45 -19.35
N ALA A 4 7.03 10.54 -20.05
CA ALA A 4 8.31 10.98 -19.50
C ALA A 4 8.42 12.51 -19.23
N LYS A 5 7.46 13.31 -19.73
CA LYS A 5 7.45 14.77 -19.53
C LYS A 5 6.60 15.21 -18.34
N SER A 6 5.76 14.33 -17.78
CA SER A 6 4.97 14.67 -16.59
C SER A 6 5.79 14.46 -15.32
N THR A 7 5.74 15.45 -14.43
CA THR A 7 6.11 15.39 -13.00
C THR A 7 5.81 14.04 -12.35
N VAL A 8 4.59 13.57 -12.55
CA VAL A 8 4.05 12.34 -11.99
C VAL A 8 4.78 11.12 -12.57
N GLY A 9 5.10 11.13 -13.87
CA GLY A 9 5.83 10.05 -14.53
C GLY A 9 7.26 9.88 -14.03
N THR A 10 7.99 10.97 -13.78
CA THR A 10 9.38 10.91 -13.27
C THR A 10 9.45 10.41 -11.84
N ILE A 11 8.56 10.91 -10.96
CA ILE A 11 8.47 10.48 -9.54
C ILE A 11 8.09 9.01 -9.45
N THR A 12 7.11 8.58 -10.27
CA THR A 12 6.64 7.20 -10.32
C THR A 12 7.75 6.27 -10.81
N PHE A 13 8.41 6.60 -11.93
CA PHE A 13 9.47 5.76 -12.50
C PHE A 13 10.69 5.60 -11.58
N GLY A 14 11.18 6.68 -10.95
CA GLY A 14 12.35 6.60 -10.07
C GLY A 14 12.08 5.80 -8.81
N ALA A 15 10.95 6.07 -8.16
CA ALA A 15 10.45 5.28 -7.04
C ALA A 15 10.41 3.78 -7.33
N ILE A 16 9.71 3.40 -8.40
CA ILE A 16 9.47 1.99 -8.68
C ILE A 16 10.74 1.31 -9.16
N SER A 17 11.55 1.97 -10.00
CA SER A 17 12.85 1.41 -10.37
C SER A 17 13.77 1.24 -9.17
N GLY A 18 13.68 2.12 -8.18
CA GLY A 18 14.30 1.92 -6.87
C GLY A 18 13.74 0.71 -6.12
N GLY A 19 12.42 0.56 -6.06
CA GLY A 19 11.73 -0.55 -5.40
C GLY A 19 12.02 -1.91 -6.01
N VAL A 20 11.82 -2.02 -7.32
CA VAL A 20 12.13 -3.20 -8.13
C VAL A 20 13.62 -3.49 -8.12
N GLY A 21 14.48 -2.47 -8.23
CA GLY A 21 15.93 -2.63 -8.14
C GLY A 21 16.38 -3.14 -6.77
N ALA A 22 15.79 -2.64 -5.69
CA ALA A 22 16.02 -3.15 -4.34
C ALA A 22 15.58 -4.61 -4.24
N GLU A 23 14.38 -4.96 -4.67
CA GLU A 23 13.90 -6.35 -4.61
C GLU A 23 14.77 -7.32 -5.43
N LEU A 24 15.16 -6.94 -6.65
CA LEU A 24 16.05 -7.74 -7.50
C LEU A 24 17.47 -7.90 -6.93
N SER A 25 17.92 -6.95 -6.10
CA SER A 25 19.22 -7.01 -5.41
C SER A 25 19.13 -7.58 -3.99
N GLY A 26 17.96 -8.12 -3.58
CA GLY A 26 17.74 -8.75 -2.28
C GLY A 26 17.35 -7.79 -1.14
N GLY A 27 17.09 -6.52 -1.46
CA GLY A 27 16.56 -5.51 -0.54
C GLY A 27 15.02 -5.46 -0.49
N ASN A 28 14.47 -4.56 0.33
CA ASN A 28 13.03 -4.39 0.48
C ASN A 28 12.46 -3.42 -0.57
N PHE A 29 11.37 -3.81 -1.24
CA PHE A 29 10.69 -3.00 -2.26
C PHE A 29 10.35 -1.59 -1.75
N TRP A 30 9.70 -1.45 -0.60
CA TRP A 30 9.27 -0.14 -0.09
C TRP A 30 10.46 0.76 0.29
N GLN A 31 11.56 0.20 0.79
CA GLN A 31 12.82 0.96 0.97
C GLN A 31 13.37 1.45 -0.38
N GLY A 32 13.38 0.58 -1.38
CA GLY A 32 13.76 0.97 -2.74
C GLY A 32 12.82 2.03 -3.31
N VAL A 33 11.52 1.96 -3.02
CA VAL A 33 10.53 2.99 -3.37
C VAL A 33 10.90 4.32 -2.75
N VAL A 34 11.26 4.37 -1.47
CA VAL A 34 11.71 5.62 -0.85
C VAL A 34 12.98 6.15 -1.48
N ILE A 35 14.01 5.32 -1.64
CA ILE A 35 15.29 5.74 -2.23
C ILE A 35 15.09 6.24 -3.66
N GLY A 36 14.38 5.46 -4.47
CA GLY A 36 14.03 5.80 -5.83
C GLY A 36 13.17 7.07 -5.91
N GLY A 37 12.23 7.22 -4.98
CA GLY A 37 11.30 8.33 -4.87
C GLY A 37 11.98 9.61 -4.43
N ILE A 38 12.97 9.54 -3.53
CA ILE A 38 13.83 10.66 -3.13
C ILE A 38 14.70 11.08 -4.30
N VAL A 39 15.31 10.16 -5.04
CA VAL A 39 16.16 10.50 -6.20
C VAL A 39 15.32 11.13 -7.32
N SER A 40 14.13 10.59 -7.63
CA SER A 40 13.22 11.23 -8.60
C SER A 40 12.54 12.48 -8.06
N GLY A 41 12.32 12.54 -6.75
CA GLY A 41 11.66 13.62 -6.04
C GLY A 41 12.56 14.82 -5.85
N LEU A 42 13.85 14.66 -5.56
CA LEU A 42 14.84 15.76 -5.54
C LEU A 42 15.00 16.39 -6.93
N ASN A 43 14.79 15.64 -8.01
CA ASN A 43 14.79 16.16 -9.37
C ASN A 43 13.47 16.88 -9.75
N HIS A 44 12.43 16.82 -8.90
CA HIS A 44 11.11 17.40 -9.18
C HIS A 44 10.55 18.34 -8.08
N ALA A 45 11.09 18.26 -6.86
CA ALA A 45 10.67 19.03 -5.67
C ALA A 45 10.94 20.53 -5.79
N ALA A 46 11.59 20.99 -6.87
CA ALA A 46 11.64 22.40 -7.19
C ALA A 46 10.28 22.98 -7.61
N HIS A 47 9.26 22.18 -8.00
CA HIS A 47 8.11 22.76 -8.73
C HIS A 47 6.69 22.15 -8.60
N ALA A 48 6.32 21.42 -7.53
CA ALA A 48 4.87 21.21 -7.24
C ALA A 48 4.64 20.59 -5.84
N ILE A 49 4.35 21.41 -4.83
CA ILE A 49 3.68 20.92 -3.62
C ILE A 49 2.21 21.33 -3.73
N GLU A 50 1.40 20.46 -4.33
CA GLU A 50 -0.06 20.56 -4.16
C GLU A 50 -0.39 20.31 -2.69
N GLN A 51 -1.23 21.17 -2.09
CA GLN A 51 -1.74 20.93 -0.75
C GLN A 51 -2.63 19.68 -0.76
N LYS A 52 -2.09 18.57 -0.26
CA LYS A 52 -2.90 17.36 -0.08
C LYS A 52 -3.93 17.54 1.01
N GLN A 53 -5.16 17.15 0.70
CA GLN A 53 -6.22 16.99 1.67
C GLN A 53 -5.85 15.98 2.77
N SER A 54 -6.57 16.02 3.89
CA SER A 54 -6.38 15.05 4.97
C SER A 54 -6.70 13.63 4.51
N LEU A 55 -6.09 12.64 5.17
CA LEU A 55 -6.29 11.23 4.83
C LEU A 55 -7.77 10.79 4.92
N ASP A 56 -8.52 11.33 5.89
CA ASP A 56 -9.96 11.06 6.03
C ASP A 56 -10.78 11.71 4.92
N ALA A 57 -10.44 12.94 4.50
CA ALA A 57 -11.11 13.60 3.37
C ALA A 57 -10.86 12.84 2.06
N PHE A 58 -9.61 12.43 1.83
CA PHE A 58 -9.23 11.60 0.69
C PHE A 58 -10.02 10.29 0.67
N ALA A 59 -10.10 9.60 1.82
CA ALA A 59 -10.84 8.36 1.94
C ALA A 59 -12.33 8.54 1.61
N LYS A 60 -12.95 9.61 2.11
CA LYS A 60 -14.36 9.92 1.84
C LYS A 60 -14.61 10.21 0.35
N GLU A 61 -13.71 10.94 -0.29
CA GLU A 61 -13.80 11.26 -1.71
C GLU A 61 -13.73 9.98 -2.57
N LYS A 62 -12.76 9.10 -2.30
CA LYS A 62 -12.50 7.92 -3.14
C LYS A 62 -13.36 6.70 -2.82
N PHE A 63 -13.69 6.51 -1.55
CA PHE A 63 -14.34 5.28 -1.06
C PHE A 63 -15.76 5.48 -0.53
N GLY A 64 -16.23 6.73 -0.52
CA GLY A 64 -17.54 7.12 -0.01
C GLY A 64 -17.48 7.65 1.43
N ALA A 65 -18.43 8.54 1.78
CA ALA A 65 -18.50 9.12 3.12
C ALA A 65 -18.70 8.06 4.23
N ASP A 66 -19.27 6.91 3.87
CA ASP A 66 -19.56 5.76 4.72
C ASP A 66 -18.43 4.73 4.78
N TYR A 67 -17.24 5.01 4.21
CA TYR A 67 -16.14 4.04 4.10
C TYR A 67 -15.80 3.37 5.45
N LYS A 68 -15.87 4.11 6.56
CA LYS A 68 -15.60 3.55 7.89
C LYS A 68 -16.55 2.43 8.26
N THR A 69 -17.84 2.60 8.01
CA THR A 69 -18.85 1.57 8.29
C THR A 69 -18.78 0.46 7.25
N LYS A 70 -18.60 0.82 5.97
CA LYS A 70 -18.53 -0.11 4.84
C LYS A 70 -17.37 -1.10 4.96
N TYR A 71 -16.20 -0.63 5.38
CA TYR A 71 -14.98 -1.43 5.48
C TYR A 71 -14.56 -1.73 6.94
N GLY A 72 -15.35 -1.34 7.93
CA GLY A 72 -15.04 -1.62 9.34
C GLY A 72 -13.85 -0.85 9.92
N VAL A 73 -13.49 0.31 9.34
CA VAL A 73 -12.37 1.13 9.80
C VAL A 73 -12.74 1.86 11.10
N LYS A 74 -12.03 1.56 12.19
CA LYS A 74 -12.15 2.26 13.48
C LYS A 74 -11.36 3.55 13.52
N SER A 75 -10.17 3.56 12.94
CA SER A 75 -9.36 4.78 12.80
C SER A 75 -8.50 4.70 11.56
N LEU A 76 -8.32 5.84 10.88
CA LEU A 76 -7.43 5.98 9.74
C LEU A 76 -6.40 7.06 10.07
N LYS A 77 -5.11 6.70 10.03
CA LYS A 77 -4.00 7.56 10.45
C LYS A 77 -2.81 7.44 9.51
N TRP A 78 -1.97 8.47 9.50
CA TRP A 78 -0.62 8.38 8.93
C TRP A 78 0.28 7.53 9.83
N GLY A 79 1.31 6.93 9.25
CA GLY A 79 2.32 6.14 9.95
C GLY A 79 3.03 6.95 11.04
N SER A 80 3.31 8.23 10.78
CA SER A 80 3.86 9.17 11.77
C SER A 80 2.99 9.39 13.01
N GLN A 81 1.70 9.03 12.94
CA GLN A 81 0.76 9.12 14.07
C GLN A 81 0.67 7.81 14.86
N MET A 82 1.40 6.76 14.46
CA MET A 82 1.51 5.51 15.20
C MET A 82 2.38 5.71 16.44
N LYS A 83 1.85 5.35 17.61
CA LYS A 83 2.63 5.38 18.85
C LYS A 83 3.51 4.14 18.93
N LYS A 84 4.72 4.28 19.50
CA LYS A 84 5.63 3.16 19.73
C LYS A 84 4.93 2.07 20.56
N GLY A 85 4.92 0.83 20.05
CA GLY A 85 4.28 -0.31 20.72
C GLY A 85 2.76 -0.37 20.59
N GLU A 86 2.12 0.57 19.86
CA GLU A 86 0.67 0.57 19.63
C GLU A 86 0.20 -0.59 18.74
N VAL A 87 1.09 -1.06 17.85
CA VAL A 87 0.90 -2.24 17.01
C VAL A 87 2.11 -3.15 17.19
N SER A 88 1.86 -4.38 17.66
CA SER A 88 2.94 -5.33 17.97
C SER A 88 3.76 -5.66 16.73
N GLY A 89 5.09 -5.55 16.83
CA GLY A 89 6.01 -5.83 15.74
C GLY A 89 6.14 -4.74 14.68
N TYR A 90 5.39 -3.63 14.80
CA TYR A 90 5.44 -2.52 13.85
C TYR A 90 5.94 -1.23 14.51
N SER A 91 6.60 -0.41 13.71
CA SER A 91 7.07 0.92 14.08
C SER A 91 7.07 1.85 12.86
N TYR A 92 7.22 3.14 13.09
CA TYR A 92 7.37 4.12 12.03
C TYR A 92 8.82 4.60 11.94
N ASP A 93 9.41 4.49 10.75
CA ASP A 93 10.70 5.07 10.42
C ASP A 93 10.46 6.47 9.82
N SER A 94 10.82 7.50 10.57
CA SER A 94 10.65 8.89 10.14
C SER A 94 11.61 9.32 9.04
N LYS A 95 12.75 8.64 8.86
CA LYS A 95 13.72 8.95 7.79
C LYS A 95 13.20 8.43 6.47
N GLU A 96 12.70 7.19 6.48
CA GLU A 96 12.16 6.54 5.29
C GLU A 96 10.69 6.90 5.04
N MET A 97 10.02 7.55 6.00
CA MET A 97 8.58 7.85 5.96
C MET A 97 7.71 6.59 5.82
N LEU A 98 8.21 5.46 6.32
CA LEU A 98 7.62 4.14 6.15
C LEU A 98 7.24 3.52 7.49
N ILE A 99 6.17 2.74 7.47
CA ILE A 99 5.89 1.75 8.49
C ILE A 99 6.82 0.56 8.25
N VAL A 100 7.46 0.08 9.30
CA VAL A 100 8.38 -1.06 9.25
C VAL A 100 7.88 -2.14 10.19
N GLY A 101 7.77 -3.36 9.67
CA GLY A 101 7.31 -4.55 10.40
C GLY A 101 8.23 -5.76 10.21
N PRO A 102 7.78 -6.96 10.63
CA PRO A 102 8.61 -8.16 10.64
C PRO A 102 9.06 -8.64 9.24
N LYS A 103 8.29 -8.27 8.20
CA LYS A 103 8.59 -8.59 6.80
C LYS A 103 9.29 -7.43 6.06
N GLY A 104 9.75 -6.42 6.80
CA GLY A 104 10.33 -5.20 6.26
C GLY A 104 9.32 -4.05 6.20
N ALA A 105 9.58 -3.08 5.33
CA ALA A 105 8.71 -1.92 5.20
C ALA A 105 7.37 -2.27 4.52
N ALA A 106 6.35 -1.48 4.86
CA ALA A 106 4.97 -1.65 4.43
C ALA A 106 4.38 -0.31 3.98
N GLY A 107 3.55 -0.35 2.93
CA GLY A 107 2.79 0.82 2.46
C GLY A 107 1.67 1.19 3.43
N GLY A 108 0.94 0.21 3.92
CA GLY A 108 -0.04 0.38 4.98
C GLY A 108 -0.01 -0.81 5.91
N ILE A 109 -0.73 -0.68 7.03
CA ILE A 109 -1.08 -1.81 7.88
C ILE A 109 -2.50 -1.65 8.37
N THR A 110 -3.16 -2.80 8.53
CA THR A 110 -4.47 -2.90 9.16
C THR A 110 -4.38 -3.84 10.34
N THR A 111 -4.84 -3.37 11.50
CA THR A 111 -4.92 -4.18 12.72
C THR A 111 -6.21 -4.99 12.77
N THR A 112 -6.22 -6.03 13.60
CA THR A 112 -7.41 -6.85 13.90
C THR A 112 -8.59 -6.05 14.43
N GLU A 113 -8.33 -4.90 15.07
CA GLU A 113 -9.36 -4.00 15.58
C GLU A 113 -9.87 -3.00 14.52
N GLY A 114 -9.41 -3.08 13.27
CA GLY A 114 -9.80 -2.15 12.19
C GLY A 114 -9.14 -0.78 12.29
N ARG A 115 -8.01 -0.64 13.01
CA ARG A 115 -7.15 0.55 12.91
C ARG A 115 -6.27 0.40 11.69
N VAL A 116 -6.31 1.40 10.79
CA VAL A 116 -5.55 1.47 9.55
C VAL A 116 -4.51 2.57 9.66
N TYR A 117 -3.26 2.24 9.31
CA TYR A 117 -2.16 3.19 9.19
C TYR A 117 -1.61 3.15 7.78
N ILE A 118 -1.32 4.33 7.23
CA ILE A 118 -0.74 4.48 5.90
C ILE A 118 0.60 5.20 6.02
N SER A 119 1.65 4.66 5.40
CA SER A 119 2.99 5.25 5.40
C SER A 119 2.98 6.67 4.87
N ASP A 120 3.74 7.54 5.52
CA ASP A 120 3.82 8.97 5.18
C ASP A 120 4.43 9.21 3.80
N ILE A 121 5.16 8.23 3.26
CA ILE A 121 5.72 8.28 1.91
C ILE A 121 4.67 8.70 0.87
N TYR A 122 3.40 8.29 1.03
CA TYR A 122 2.33 8.69 0.09
C TYR A 122 1.92 10.15 0.18
N LYS A 123 2.46 10.94 1.11
CA LYS A 123 2.33 12.40 1.10
C LYS A 123 3.09 13.03 -0.05
N ILE A 124 4.13 12.39 -0.58
CA ILE A 124 4.91 12.91 -1.70
C ILE A 124 4.67 12.19 -3.04
N TYR A 125 3.92 11.08 -3.03
CA TYR A 125 3.57 10.33 -4.24
C TYR A 125 2.29 10.84 -4.91
N PRO A 126 2.08 10.55 -6.21
CA PRO A 126 0.77 10.78 -6.83
C PRO A 126 -0.38 10.13 -6.05
N ASN A 127 -1.54 10.78 -6.01
CA ASN A 127 -2.70 10.33 -5.22
C ASN A 127 -3.17 8.90 -5.57
N ALA A 128 -2.93 8.42 -6.79
CA ALA A 128 -3.26 7.05 -7.18
C ALA A 128 -2.51 5.99 -6.34
N PHE A 129 -1.29 6.28 -5.88
CA PHE A 129 -0.54 5.39 -4.97
C PHE A 129 -1.16 5.35 -3.57
N LEU A 130 -1.64 6.51 -3.10
CA LEU A 130 -2.40 6.58 -1.86
C LEU A 130 -3.71 5.80 -1.99
N GLU A 131 -4.42 5.95 -3.11
CA GLU A 131 -5.71 5.30 -3.36
C GLU A 131 -5.57 3.77 -3.42
N VAL A 132 -4.62 3.25 -4.21
CA VAL A 132 -4.42 1.80 -4.32
C VAL A 132 -4.01 1.17 -2.99
N THR A 133 -3.15 1.86 -2.23
CA THR A 133 -2.69 1.38 -0.91
C THR A 133 -3.80 1.45 0.12
N LEU A 134 -4.55 2.55 0.16
CA LEU A 134 -5.68 2.67 1.08
C LEU A 134 -6.73 1.61 0.77
N GLY A 135 -7.09 1.42 -0.50
CA GLY A 135 -8.05 0.40 -0.90
C GLY A 135 -7.60 -1.01 -0.54
N HIS A 136 -6.30 -1.32 -0.67
CA HIS A 136 -5.70 -2.58 -0.19
C HIS A 136 -5.94 -2.78 1.31
N GLU A 137 -5.61 -1.78 2.14
CA GLU A 137 -5.84 -1.84 3.59
C GLU A 137 -7.34 -1.93 3.96
N LEU A 138 -8.22 -1.28 3.19
CA LEU A 138 -9.66 -1.36 3.39
C LEU A 138 -10.21 -2.78 3.17
N ILE A 139 -9.60 -3.58 2.27
CA ILE A 139 -9.94 -5.00 2.11
C ILE A 139 -9.60 -5.79 3.37
N HIS A 140 -8.42 -5.59 3.95
CA HIS A 140 -8.05 -6.22 5.22
C HIS A 140 -9.02 -5.83 6.34
N SER A 141 -9.33 -4.53 6.45
CA SER A 141 -10.27 -4.02 7.46
C SER A 141 -11.66 -4.65 7.31
N TYR A 142 -12.14 -4.77 6.06
CA TYR A 142 -13.43 -5.40 5.77
C TYR A 142 -13.45 -6.87 6.19
N HIS A 143 -12.39 -7.63 5.89
CA HIS A 143 -12.31 -9.03 6.29
C HIS A 143 -12.24 -9.21 7.81
N HIS A 144 -11.48 -8.37 8.52
CA HIS A 144 -11.50 -8.35 9.98
C HIS A 144 -12.91 -8.08 10.52
N MET A 145 -13.62 -7.09 9.96
CA MET A 145 -14.99 -6.77 10.37
C MET A 145 -15.97 -7.93 10.11
N LYS A 146 -15.89 -8.57 8.93
CA LYS A 146 -16.87 -9.59 8.52
C LYS A 146 -16.62 -10.95 9.15
N PHE A 147 -15.36 -11.31 9.35
CA PHE A 147 -14.98 -12.67 9.70
C PHE A 147 -14.23 -12.75 11.03
N GLY A 148 -13.91 -11.61 11.66
CA GLY A 148 -13.22 -11.56 12.95
C GLY A 148 -11.85 -12.24 12.91
N GLY A 149 -11.55 -13.07 13.92
CA GLY A 149 -10.34 -13.89 13.95
C GLY A 149 -10.42 -15.18 13.12
N ASN A 150 -11.55 -15.45 12.46
CA ASN A 150 -11.79 -16.71 11.75
C ASN A 150 -11.46 -16.66 10.26
N TYR A 151 -11.01 -15.55 9.67
CA TYR A 151 -10.61 -15.56 8.25
C TYR A 151 -9.15 -16.00 8.06
N ASN A 152 -8.88 -16.62 6.92
CA ASN A 152 -7.52 -16.93 6.51
C ASN A 152 -6.82 -15.67 6.01
N SER A 153 -5.72 -15.31 6.67
CA SER A 153 -4.88 -14.17 6.30
C SER A 153 -4.43 -14.20 4.84
N SER A 154 -4.09 -15.38 4.30
CA SER A 154 -3.72 -15.57 2.88
C SER A 154 -4.84 -15.20 1.92
N TYR A 155 -6.10 -15.47 2.27
CA TYR A 155 -7.24 -15.07 1.44
C TYR A 155 -7.41 -13.55 1.43
N SER A 156 -7.21 -12.90 2.57
CA SER A 156 -7.31 -11.45 2.65
C SER A 156 -6.19 -10.76 1.87
N GLU A 157 -4.95 -11.21 2.02
CA GLU A 157 -3.81 -10.71 1.24
C GLU A 157 -4.04 -10.91 -0.26
N PHE A 158 -4.48 -12.10 -0.66
CA PHE A 158 -4.83 -12.38 -2.05
C PHE A 158 -5.85 -11.38 -2.62
N SER A 159 -6.92 -11.14 -1.86
CA SER A 159 -8.02 -10.25 -2.25
C SER A 159 -7.59 -8.79 -2.26
N ALA A 160 -6.77 -8.38 -1.30
CA ALA A 160 -6.22 -7.03 -1.22
C ALA A 160 -5.28 -6.76 -2.40
N HIS A 161 -4.46 -7.72 -2.80
CA HIS A 161 -3.67 -7.62 -4.03
C HIS A 161 -4.53 -7.70 -5.29
N GLN A 162 -5.62 -8.47 -5.32
CA GLN A 162 -6.56 -8.46 -6.45
C GLN A 162 -7.13 -7.06 -6.65
N TYR A 163 -7.54 -6.40 -5.56
CA TYR A 163 -7.97 -5.01 -5.62
C TYR A 163 -6.88 -4.10 -6.20
N SER A 164 -5.63 -4.24 -5.74
CA SER A 164 -4.51 -3.44 -6.26
C SER A 164 -4.27 -3.66 -7.75
N ILE A 165 -4.38 -4.92 -8.23
CA ILE A 165 -4.27 -5.28 -9.64
C ILE A 165 -5.41 -4.64 -10.45
N ASP A 166 -6.65 -4.79 -10.02
CA ASP A 166 -7.83 -4.26 -10.72
C ASP A 166 -7.79 -2.73 -10.79
N PHE A 167 -7.36 -2.09 -9.69
CA PHE A 167 -7.13 -0.65 -9.66
C PHE A 167 -6.06 -0.23 -10.67
N SER A 168 -4.93 -0.95 -10.70
CA SER A 168 -3.81 -0.64 -11.60
C SER A 168 -4.19 -0.79 -13.07
N LEU A 169 -4.97 -1.83 -13.41
CA LEU A 169 -5.48 -2.04 -14.77
C LEU A 169 -6.41 -0.91 -15.21
N LYS A 170 -7.31 -0.45 -14.34
CA LYS A 170 -8.23 0.66 -14.61
C LYS A 170 -7.53 2.02 -14.72
N ASN A 171 -6.42 2.18 -14.01
CA ASN A 171 -5.65 3.42 -13.95
C ASN A 171 -4.28 3.27 -14.62
N SER A 172 -4.20 2.50 -15.71
CA SER A 172 -2.94 2.15 -16.39
C SER A 172 -2.17 3.33 -16.98
N ASN A 173 -2.81 4.49 -17.09
CA ASN A 173 -2.21 5.77 -17.45
C ASN A 173 -1.43 6.43 -16.29
N ILE A 174 -1.68 6.02 -15.05
CA ILE A 174 -1.07 6.57 -13.83
C ILE A 174 -0.24 5.49 -13.11
N ILE A 175 -0.78 4.28 -13.01
CA ILE A 175 -0.10 3.12 -12.44
C ILE A 175 0.50 2.31 -13.58
N ASP A 176 1.82 2.32 -13.66
CA ASP A 176 2.53 1.65 -14.75
C ASP A 176 2.51 0.12 -14.67
N SER A 177 3.00 -0.51 -15.74
CA SER A 177 3.08 -1.97 -15.83
C SER A 177 4.02 -2.62 -14.81
N SER A 178 4.94 -1.86 -14.21
CA SER A 178 5.87 -2.38 -13.19
C SER A 178 5.16 -2.59 -11.86
N ASN A 179 4.34 -1.63 -11.40
CA ASN A 179 3.49 -1.83 -10.22
C ASN A 179 2.48 -2.95 -10.41
N LEU A 180 1.86 -3.02 -11.59
CA LEU A 180 0.93 -4.08 -11.92
C LEU A 180 1.60 -5.46 -11.77
N LYS A 181 2.82 -5.62 -12.31
CA LYS A 181 3.60 -6.86 -12.17
C LYS A 181 3.96 -7.15 -10.72
N PHE A 182 4.30 -6.14 -9.93
CA PHE A 182 4.56 -6.30 -8.49
C PHE A 182 3.31 -6.80 -7.76
N TYR A 183 2.14 -6.19 -7.98
CA TYR A 183 0.91 -6.68 -7.34
C TYR A 183 0.54 -8.09 -7.80
N GLN A 184 0.81 -8.42 -9.07
CA GLN A 184 0.63 -9.78 -9.59
C GLN A 184 1.59 -10.79 -8.95
N SER A 185 2.87 -10.44 -8.76
CA SER A 185 3.85 -11.31 -8.12
C SER A 185 3.50 -11.53 -6.65
N GLU A 186 3.15 -10.47 -5.92
CA GLU A 186 2.73 -10.58 -4.52
C GLU A 186 1.45 -11.41 -4.38
N GLN A 187 0.45 -11.19 -5.24
CA GLN A 187 -0.76 -12.01 -5.24
C GLN A 187 -0.43 -13.50 -5.52
N ALA A 188 0.47 -13.78 -6.47
CA ALA A 188 0.80 -15.15 -6.86
C ALA A 188 1.38 -15.97 -5.71
N ARG A 189 2.09 -15.34 -4.77
CA ARG A 189 2.60 -15.99 -3.54
C ARG A 189 1.48 -16.60 -2.71
N PHE A 190 0.27 -16.04 -2.78
CA PHE A 190 -0.90 -16.56 -2.06
C PHE A 190 -1.62 -17.70 -2.79
N LYS A 191 -1.35 -17.89 -4.09
CA LYS A 191 -1.91 -18.98 -4.92
C LYS A 191 -1.18 -20.31 -4.74
N SER A 192 0.13 -20.27 -4.55
CA SER A 192 0.96 -21.48 -4.58
C SER A 192 2.11 -21.39 -3.59
N ASP A 193 2.02 -22.15 -2.51
CA ASP A 193 3.16 -22.49 -1.66
C ASP A 193 3.29 -24.03 -1.55
N PRO A 194 4.43 -24.62 -1.94
CA PRO A 194 4.72 -26.04 -1.74
C PRO A 194 4.60 -26.51 -0.28
N LYS A 195 4.76 -25.59 0.69
CA LYS A 195 4.67 -25.87 2.13
C LYS A 195 3.28 -25.58 2.73
N GLY A 196 2.33 -25.12 1.92
CA GLY A 196 0.95 -24.86 2.34
C GLY A 196 0.73 -23.69 3.30
N GLN A 197 1.74 -22.83 3.54
CA GLN A 197 1.64 -21.64 4.40
C GLN A 197 0.76 -20.58 3.76
N TYR A 198 0.84 -20.43 2.43
CA TYR A 198 0.02 -19.50 1.67
C TYR A 198 -0.98 -20.27 0.82
N ASN A 199 -2.21 -20.38 1.33
CA ASN A 199 -3.30 -21.05 0.62
C ASN A 199 -4.58 -20.23 0.75
N TYR A 200 -4.86 -19.41 -0.25
CA TYR A 200 -6.05 -18.55 -0.29
C TYR A 200 -7.37 -19.34 -0.39
N HIS A 201 -7.37 -20.61 -0.82
CA HIS A 201 -8.58 -21.43 -0.92
C HIS A 201 -9.09 -21.94 0.43
N LYS A 202 -8.26 -21.90 1.49
CA LYS A 202 -8.66 -22.34 2.83
C LYS A 202 -9.39 -21.21 3.57
N VAL A 203 -10.63 -20.90 3.23
CA VAL A 203 -11.43 -19.99 4.07
C VAL A 203 -11.96 -20.80 5.26
N PRO A 204 -11.70 -20.45 6.53
CA PRO A 204 -12.43 -21.05 7.63
C PRO A 204 -13.87 -20.52 7.54
N GLY A 205 -14.82 -21.42 7.26
CA GLY A 205 -16.25 -21.08 7.13
C GLY A 205 -16.90 -21.34 5.77
N PHE A 206 -16.20 -22.00 4.83
CA PHE A 206 -16.81 -22.68 3.69
C PHE A 206 -16.20 -24.08 3.50
#